data_AF-A0A2K3JTE0-F1
#
_entry.id   AF-A0A2K3JTE0-F1
#
_cell.length_a   1.000
_cell.length_b   1.000
_cell.length_c   1.000
_cell.angle_alpha   90.00
_cell.angle_beta   90.00
_cell.angle_gamma   90.00
#
_symmetry.space_group_name_H-M   'P 1'
#
loop_
_entity.id
_entity.type
_entity.pdbx_description
1 polymer ?
#
loop_
_entity_poly.entity_id
_entity_poly.type
_entity_poly.pdbx_seq_one_letter_code
_entity_poly.pdbx_strand_id
1 'polypeptide(L)'
;MTAVPAAVEKSEAMNNVMCLLINPDGSPLGAPIYLPQTTAPQHLQQIVNKLLNNEEKLPYSFYISDQELLVPLATYLNKNK
;
A
#
# COMPACT_ATOMS: atom_id res chain seq x y z
N MET A 1 37.98 -17.14 -4.82
CA MET A 1 36.63 -17.13 -5.42
C MET A 1 35.62 -17.15 -4.29
N THR A 2 35.12 -15.98 -3.91
CA THR A 2 34.12 -15.86 -2.84
C THR A 2 32.76 -16.16 -3.45
N ALA A 3 32.15 -17.26 -3.01
CA ALA A 3 30.79 -17.62 -3.39
C ALA A 3 29.83 -16.54 -2.88
N VAL A 4 29.11 -15.91 -3.80
CA VAL A 4 27.99 -15.03 -3.48
C VAL A 4 26.87 -15.93 -2.95
N PRO A 5 26.39 -15.76 -1.71
CA PRO A 5 25.26 -16.56 -1.25
C PRO A 5 24.06 -16.15 -2.09
N ALA A 6 23.47 -17.13 -2.77
CA ALA A 6 22.16 -17.00 -3.38
C ALA A 6 21.19 -16.59 -2.27
N ALA A 7 20.81 -15.32 -2.26
CA ALA A 7 19.70 -14.85 -1.46
C ALA A 7 18.51 -15.68 -1.90
N VAL A 8 18.06 -16.54 -0.98
CA VAL A 8 16.80 -17.25 -1.10
C VAL A 8 15.74 -16.17 -1.29
N GLU A 9 15.34 -15.94 -2.54
CA GLU A 9 14.06 -15.33 -2.87
C GLU A 9 13.02 -16.26 -2.28
N LYS A 10 12.68 -16.04 -1.01
CA LYS A 10 11.41 -16.48 -0.47
C LYS A 10 10.39 -15.88 -1.42
N SER A 11 9.81 -16.73 -2.25
CA SER A 11 8.53 -16.46 -2.88
C SER A 11 7.53 -16.35 -1.73
N GLU A 12 7.56 -15.21 -1.04
CA GLU A 12 6.49 -14.81 -0.15
C GLU A 12 5.26 -14.82 -1.05
N ALA A 13 4.35 -15.76 -0.83
CA ALA A 13 3.07 -15.78 -1.50
C ALA A 13 2.56 -14.34 -1.49
N MET A 14 2.44 -13.71 -2.66
CA MET A 14 1.95 -12.34 -2.79
C MET A 14 0.51 -12.35 -2.31
N ASN A 15 0.36 -12.25 -0.99
CA ASN A 15 -0.93 -12.18 -0.35
C ASN A 15 -1.48 -10.80 -0.71
N ASN A 16 -2.66 -10.82 -1.30
CA ASN A 16 -3.40 -9.60 -1.55
C ASN A 16 -4.28 -9.30 -0.34
N VAL A 17 -4.47 -8.03 -0.06
CA VAL A 17 -5.36 -7.54 0.99
C VAL A 17 -6.42 -6.68 0.35
N MET A 18 -7.66 -6.85 0.80
CA MET A 18 -8.76 -5.99 0.38
C MET A 18 -8.65 -4.66 1.13
N CYS A 19 -8.53 -3.58 0.39
CA CYS A 19 -8.44 -2.22 0.91
C CYS A 19 -9.60 -1.39 0.37
N LEU A 20 -10.24 -0.61 1.23
CA LEU A 20 -11.18 0.43 0.83
C LEU A 20 -10.53 1.79 1.15
N LEU A 21 -10.35 2.61 0.12
CA LEU A 21 -9.83 3.97 0.28
C LEU A 21 -10.99 4.90 0.64
N ILE A 22 -10.81 5.71 1.66
CA ILE A 22 -11.82 6.66 2.17
C ILE A 22 -11.26 8.08 2.12
N ASN A 23 -12.12 9.04 1.79
CA ASN A 23 -11.82 10.46 1.91
C ASN A 23 -11.88 10.91 3.38
N PRO A 24 -11.29 12.08 3.72
CA PRO A 24 -11.38 12.64 5.07
C PRO A 24 -12.82 12.91 5.56
N ASP A 25 -13.77 13.12 4.65
CA ASP A 25 -15.20 13.26 4.98
C ASP A 25 -15.90 11.91 5.26
N GLY A 26 -15.18 10.79 5.14
CA GLY A 26 -15.68 9.44 5.38
C GLY A 26 -16.34 8.77 4.16
N SER A 27 -16.49 9.47 3.04
CA SER A 27 -16.96 8.85 1.79
C SER A 27 -15.93 7.89 1.19
N PRO A 28 -16.35 6.73 0.64
CA PRO A 28 -15.44 5.85 -0.07
C PRO A 28 -14.99 6.50 -1.39
N LEU A 29 -13.69 6.41 -1.70
CA LEU A 29 -13.09 6.91 -2.95
C LEU A 29 -13.51 6.06 -4.17
N GLY A 30 -14.12 4.91 -3.94
CA GLY A 30 -14.58 3.98 -4.96
C GLY A 30 -14.88 2.60 -4.39
N ALA A 31 -14.85 1.59 -5.24
CA ALA A 31 -15.00 0.20 -4.83
C ALA A 31 -13.77 -0.30 -4.04
N PRO A 32 -13.92 -1.33 -3.17
CA PRO A 32 -12.78 -2.01 -2.57
C PRO A 32 -11.82 -2.56 -3.64
N ILE A 33 -10.53 -2.42 -3.40
CA ILE A 33 -9.45 -2.87 -4.29
C ILE A 33 -8.58 -3.91 -3.58
N TYR A 34 -8.13 -4.91 -4.32
CA TYR A 34 -7.14 -5.87 -3.83
C TYR A 34 -5.74 -5.36 -4.11
N LEU A 35 -4.97 -5.10 -3.05
CA LEU A 35 -3.61 -4.62 -3.15
C LEU A 35 -2.63 -5.69 -2.68
N PRO A 36 -1.48 -5.86 -3.34
CA PRO A 36 -0.39 -6.66 -2.80
C PRO A 36 -0.01 -6.16 -1.41
N GLN A 37 0.26 -7.05 -0.45
CA GLN A 37 0.76 -6.65 0.86
C GLN A 37 2.08 -5.89 0.80
N THR A 38 2.87 -6.04 -0.27
CA THR A 38 4.10 -5.28 -0.51
C THR A 38 3.85 -3.84 -0.95
N THR A 39 2.60 -3.42 -1.13
CA THR A 39 2.23 -2.08 -1.56
C THR A 39 2.72 -1.03 -0.55
N ALA A 40 3.58 -0.14 -1.03
CA ALA A 40 4.10 1.01 -0.27
C ALA A 40 3.22 2.26 -0.47
N PRO A 41 3.32 3.27 0.41
CA PRO A 41 2.53 4.51 0.33
C PRO A 41 2.66 5.25 -1.01
N GLN A 42 3.85 5.22 -1.61
CA GLN A 42 4.11 5.82 -2.93
C GLN A 42 3.26 5.18 -4.04
N HIS A 43 3.01 3.88 -3.97
CA HIS A 43 2.15 3.19 -4.93
C HIS A 43 0.67 3.53 -4.68
N LEU A 44 0.24 3.61 -3.42
CA LEU A 44 -1.10 4.09 -3.07
C LEU A 44 -1.35 5.50 -3.61
N GLN A 45 -0.36 6.40 -3.52
CA GLN A 45 -0.45 7.73 -4.09
C GLN A 45 -0.70 7.70 -5.60
N GLN A 46 0.00 6.84 -6.34
CA GLN A 46 -0.23 6.67 -7.78
C GLN A 46 -1.64 6.16 -8.08
N ILE A 47 -2.16 5.25 -7.26
CA ILE A 47 -3.51 4.69 -7.40
C ILE A 47 -4.56 5.79 -7.15
N VAL A 48 -4.44 6.54 -6.05
CA VAL A 48 -5.36 7.64 -5.72
C VAL A 48 -5.36 8.72 -6.80
N ASN A 49 -4.19 9.13 -7.27
CA ASN A 49 -4.10 10.13 -8.33
C ASN A 49 -4.82 9.68 -9.61
N LYS A 50 -4.74 8.39 -9.96
CA LYS A 50 -5.46 7.82 -11.10
C LYS A 50 -6.96 7.71 -10.85
N LEU A 51 -7.37 7.28 -9.65
CA LEU A 51 -8.78 7.15 -9.28
C LEU A 51 -9.51 8.49 -9.29
N LEU A 52 -8.86 9.53 -8.78
CA LEU A 52 -9.39 10.89 -8.75
C LEU A 52 -9.22 11.64 -10.08
N ASN A 53 -8.51 11.04 -11.05
CA ASN A 53 -8.19 11.65 -12.32
C ASN A 53 -7.59 13.06 -12.16
N ASN A 54 -6.67 13.21 -11.20
CA ASN A 54 -6.03 14.50 -10.95
C ASN A 54 -5.22 14.93 -12.19
N GLU A 55 -5.37 16.19 -12.59
CA GLU A 55 -4.61 16.77 -13.71
C GLU A 55 -3.11 16.82 -13.40
N GLU A 56 -2.77 17.04 -12.13
CA GLU A 56 -1.40 17.01 -11.61
C GLU A 56 -1.26 15.97 -10.49
N LYS A 57 -0.06 15.39 -10.34
CA LYS A 57 0.19 14.44 -9.25
C LYS A 57 0.21 15.16 -7.91
N LEU A 58 -0.83 14.96 -7.12
CA LEU A 58 -0.92 15.47 -5.77
C LEU A 58 -0.20 14.55 -4.78
N PRO A 59 0.50 15.12 -3.78
CA PRO A 59 1.01 14.36 -2.65
C PRO A 59 -0.15 13.93 -1.75
N TYR A 60 -0.18 12.65 -1.39
CA TYR A 60 -1.17 12.08 -0.47
C TYR A 60 -0.47 11.41 0.70
N SER A 61 -1.03 11.60 1.89
CA SER A 61 -0.68 10.85 3.10
C SER A 61 -1.81 9.88 3.40
N PHE A 62 -1.46 8.66 3.83
CA PHE A 62 -2.42 7.58 4.07
C PHE A 62 -2.45 7.26 5.55
N TYR A 63 -3.64 6.99 6.08
CA TYR A 63 -3.82 6.68 7.50
C TYR A 63 -4.61 5.38 7.67
N ILE A 64 -4.21 4.57 8.65
CA ILE A 64 -4.96 3.40 9.11
C ILE A 64 -5.11 3.53 10.62
N SER A 65 -6.34 3.64 11.12
CA SER A 65 -6.64 3.86 12.55
C SER A 65 -5.86 5.04 13.14
N ASP A 66 -5.92 6.20 12.48
CA ASP A 66 -5.22 7.45 12.84
C ASP A 66 -3.69 7.37 12.84
N GLN A 67 -3.11 6.25 12.39
CA GLN A 67 -1.66 6.11 12.21
C GLN A 67 -1.30 6.30 10.76
N GLU A 68 -0.39 7.24 10.49
CA GLU A 68 0.15 7.45 9.15
C GLU A 68 0.89 6.19 8.67
N LEU A 69 0.52 5.70 7.49
CA LEU A 69 1.14 4.58 6.85
C LEU A 69 2.44 5.04 6.16
N LEU A 70 3.56 4.85 6.84
CA LEU A 70 4.90 5.17 6.33
C LEU A 70 5.66 3.95 5.78
N VAL A 71 5.10 2.76 5.97
CA VAL A 71 5.71 1.46 5.61
C VAL A 71 4.77 0.68 4.69
N PRO A 72 5.25 -0.38 4.00
CA PRO A 72 4.38 -1.26 3.24
C PRO A 72 3.25 -1.89 4.07
N LEU A 73 2.14 -2.23 3.43
CA LEU A 73 0.96 -2.83 4.08
C LEU A 73 1.32 -4.07 4.90
N ALA A 74 2.19 -4.95 4.40
CA ALA A 74 2.66 -6.15 5.09
C ALA A 74 3.26 -5.82 6.45
N THR A 75 4.13 -4.81 6.51
CA THR A 75 4.81 -4.38 7.72
C THR A 75 3.81 -3.82 8.73
N TYR A 76 2.87 -3.00 8.26
CA TYR A 76 1.81 -2.47 9.12
C TYR A 76 0.92 -3.59 9.67
N LEU A 77 0.48 -4.53 8.83
CA LEU A 77 -0.39 -5.64 9.22
C LEU A 77 0.29 -6.60 10.20
N ASN A 78 1.57 -6.91 10.01
CA ASN A 78 2.30 -7.76 10.94
C ASN A 78 2.50 -7.10 12.32
N LYS A 79 2.60 -5.78 12.38
CA LYS A 79 2.72 -5.03 13.64
C LYS A 79 1.40 -4.93 14.40
N ASN A 80 0.28 -4.92 13.69
CA ASN A 80 -1.08 -4.74 14.25
C ASN A 80 -1.91 -6.03 14.20
N LYS A 81 -1.25 -7.20 14.20
CA LYS A 81 -1.86 -8.51 14.28
C LYS A 81 -2.35 -8.85 15.68
#